data_AF-E3NTS8-F1
#
_entry.id   AF-E3NTS8-F1
#
_cell.length_a   1.000
_cell.length_b   1.000
_cell.length_c   1.000
_cell.angle_alpha   90.00
_cell.angle_beta   90.00
_cell.angle_gamma   90.00
#
_symmetry.space_group_name_H-M   'P 1'
#
loop_
_entity.id
_entity.type
_entity.pdbx_description
1 polymer ?
#
loop_
_entity_poly.entity_id
_entity_poly.type
_entity_poly.pdbx_seq_one_letter_code
_entity_poly.pdbx_strand_id
1 'polypeptide(L)'
;MRFIGNELSSANWTKKWVDNISFLFNCKVHSLQIEYSECSKSFLSIVEWLQNKQKSIEMFSVKGPEVASQNLSLIFERLEIKHMLSLNLNHKAEVRPNLIKFNMDIVELYGSPLSMMWITLESILSSNCVFFNLDNSNLTDLDLNRFMKEWVRGSNPRLKLLRLKIKRINLENLLDGLEMEEPDGTVDRVINL
;
A
#
# COMPACT_ATOMS: atom_id res chain seq x y z
N MET A 1 -6.63 21.70 -15.81
CA MET A 1 -7.65 22.78 -15.79
C MET A 1 -8.13 22.90 -14.34
N ARG A 2 -7.96 24.06 -13.67
CA ARG A 2 -8.29 24.21 -12.24
C ARG A 2 -9.69 24.80 -12.12
N PHE A 3 -10.67 23.97 -11.77
CA PHE A 3 -12.03 24.42 -11.48
C PHE A 3 -12.11 24.77 -9.99
N ILE A 4 -12.43 26.03 -9.70
CA ILE A 4 -12.76 26.49 -8.35
C ILE A 4 -14.21 26.06 -8.10
N GLY A 5 -14.39 24.83 -7.61
CA GLY A 5 -15.65 24.29 -7.13
C GLY A 5 -15.46 23.72 -5.72
N ASN A 6 -16.52 23.64 -4.92
CA ASN A 6 -16.43 22.94 -3.63
C ASN A 6 -16.04 21.46 -3.86
N GLU A 7 -15.39 20.82 -2.89
CA GLU A 7 -14.85 19.45 -3.00
C GLU A 7 -15.85 18.43 -3.59
N LEU A 8 -17.10 18.47 -3.14
CA LEU A 8 -18.20 17.61 -3.61
C LEU A 8 -18.52 17.84 -5.09
N SER A 9 -18.57 19.11 -5.51
CA SER A 9 -18.80 19.46 -6.91
C SER A 9 -17.62 19.00 -7.78
N SER A 10 -16.38 19.20 -7.33
CA SER A 10 -15.18 18.76 -8.04
C SER A 10 -15.16 17.24 -8.21
N ALA A 11 -15.38 16.47 -7.14
CA ALA A 11 -15.43 15.01 -7.20
C ALA A 11 -16.54 14.50 -8.14
N ASN A 12 -17.72 15.11 -8.10
CA ASN A 12 -18.83 14.74 -8.99
C ASN A 12 -18.56 15.07 -10.45
N TRP A 13 -17.95 16.23 -10.73
CA TRP A 13 -17.53 16.60 -12.07
C TRP A 13 -16.46 15.64 -12.61
N THR A 14 -15.44 15.31 -11.81
CA THR A 14 -14.39 14.35 -12.18
C THR A 14 -14.97 12.98 -12.50
N LYS A 15 -15.87 12.45 -11.66
CA LYS A 15 -16.56 11.17 -11.91
C LYS A 15 -17.28 11.18 -13.26
N LYS A 16 -18.10 12.21 -13.52
CA LYS A 16 -18.80 12.37 -14.81
C LYS A 16 -17.83 12.46 -15.98
N TRP A 17 -16.72 13.19 -15.83
CA TRP A 17 -15.74 13.35 -16.91
C TRP A 17 -15.06 12.03 -17.25
N VAL A 18 -14.64 11.28 -16.23
CA VAL A 18 -14.06 9.94 -16.39
C VAL A 18 -15.08 8.98 -17.00
N ASP A 19 -16.35 9.05 -16.61
CA ASP A 19 -17.41 8.23 -17.21
C ASP A 19 -17.58 8.49 -18.70
N ASN A 20 -17.60 9.76 -19.12
CA ASN A 20 -17.68 10.13 -20.54
C ASN A 20 -16.45 9.65 -21.32
N ILE A 21 -15.23 9.85 -20.81
CA ILE A 21 -14.01 9.37 -21.48
C ILE A 21 -14.02 7.85 -21.61
N SER A 22 -14.32 7.15 -20.51
CA SER A 22 -14.37 5.69 -20.49
C SER A 22 -15.35 5.16 -21.53
N PHE A 23 -16.51 5.82 -21.66
CA PHE A 23 -17.52 5.48 -22.65
C PHE A 23 -17.02 5.75 -24.09
N LEU A 24 -16.47 6.94 -24.35
CA LEU A 24 -16.01 7.33 -25.69
C LEU A 24 -14.88 6.46 -26.21
N PHE A 25 -13.92 6.10 -25.35
CA PHE A 25 -12.75 5.31 -25.72
C PHE A 25 -12.89 3.81 -25.41
N ASN A 26 -14.05 3.39 -24.90
CA ASN A 26 -14.30 2.02 -24.45
C ASN A 26 -13.18 1.48 -23.53
N CYS A 27 -12.75 2.31 -22.57
CA CYS A 27 -11.64 1.99 -21.69
C CYS A 27 -12.08 1.98 -20.22
N LYS A 28 -11.33 1.25 -19.39
CA LYS A 28 -11.50 1.21 -17.93
C LYS A 28 -10.56 2.22 -17.27
N VAL A 29 -10.84 2.56 -16.02
CA VAL A 29 -9.92 3.34 -15.20
C VAL A 29 -8.73 2.45 -14.85
N HIS A 30 -7.57 2.70 -15.46
CA HIS A 30 -6.37 1.93 -15.16
C HIS A 30 -5.79 2.30 -13.79
N SER A 31 -5.68 3.60 -13.52
CA SER A 31 -5.09 4.14 -12.29
C SER A 31 -5.97 5.24 -11.71
N LEU A 32 -6.09 5.27 -10.38
CA LEU A 32 -6.73 6.35 -9.64
C LEU A 32 -5.84 6.83 -8.51
N GLN A 33 -5.53 8.12 -8.52
CA GLN A 33 -4.78 8.79 -7.46
C GLN A 33 -5.69 9.79 -6.76
N ILE A 34 -5.70 9.73 -5.44
CA ILE A 34 -6.56 10.55 -4.58
C ILE A 34 -5.67 11.44 -3.71
N GLU A 35 -5.82 12.75 -3.87
CA GLU A 35 -5.37 13.73 -2.88
C GLU A 35 -6.49 13.89 -1.84
N TYR A 36 -6.33 13.23 -0.71
CA TYR A 36 -7.38 13.05 0.29
C TYR A 36 -7.89 14.39 0.85
N SER A 37 -7.00 15.39 0.99
CA SER A 37 -7.41 16.72 1.45
C SER A 37 -8.39 17.41 0.50
N GLU A 38 -8.43 17.05 -0.79
CA GLU A 38 -9.33 17.65 -1.77
C GLU A 38 -10.69 16.95 -1.86
N CYS A 39 -10.82 15.73 -1.31
CA CYS A 39 -12.03 14.93 -1.48
C CYS A 39 -12.42 14.10 -0.25
N SER A 40 -11.91 14.42 0.93
CA SER A 40 -12.14 13.67 2.18
C SER A 40 -13.63 13.37 2.42
N LYS A 41 -14.51 14.35 2.21
CA LYS A 41 -15.97 14.23 2.35
C LYS A 41 -16.64 13.36 1.28
N SER A 42 -15.99 13.18 0.14
CA SER A 42 -16.49 12.41 -1.00
C SER A 42 -15.82 11.05 -1.16
N PHE A 43 -14.89 10.68 -0.27
CA PHE A 43 -14.06 9.48 -0.42
C PHE A 43 -14.88 8.21 -0.60
N LEU A 44 -15.86 7.97 0.29
CA LEU A 44 -16.79 6.85 0.18
C LEU A 44 -17.50 6.82 -1.18
N SER A 45 -18.02 7.97 -1.63
CA SER A 45 -18.71 8.09 -2.91
C SER A 45 -17.78 7.82 -4.11
N ILE A 46 -16.49 8.14 -4.00
CA ILE A 46 -15.49 7.84 -5.04
C ILE A 46 -15.21 6.34 -5.10
N VAL A 47 -15.01 5.70 -3.94
CA VAL A 47 -14.80 4.24 -3.83
C VAL A 47 -16.02 3.48 -4.37
N GLU A 48 -17.23 3.88 -3.99
CA GLU A 48 -18.48 3.29 -4.48
C GLU A 48 -18.66 3.45 -5.98
N TRP A 49 -18.37 4.65 -6.50
CA TRP A 49 -18.42 4.89 -7.93
C TRP A 49 -17.44 3.99 -8.68
N LEU A 50 -16.19 3.87 -8.22
CA LEU A 50 -15.18 3.03 -8.86
C LEU A 50 -15.60 1.55 -8.85
N GLN A 51 -16.09 1.07 -7.71
CA GLN A 51 -16.58 -0.30 -7.54
C GLN A 51 -17.74 -0.62 -8.49
N ASN A 52 -18.68 0.31 -8.66
CA ASN A 52 -19.80 0.15 -9.59
C ASN A 52 -19.37 0.20 -11.05
N LYS A 53 -18.33 0.99 -11.36
CA LYS A 53 -17.81 1.15 -12.71
C LYS A 53 -17.01 -0.06 -13.19
N GLN A 54 -16.23 -0.69 -12.31
CA GLN A 54 -15.35 -1.80 -12.66
C GLN A 54 -15.05 -2.72 -11.47
N LYS A 55 -14.91 -4.02 -11.77
CA LYS A 55 -14.64 -5.06 -10.76
C LYS A 55 -13.27 -4.95 -10.09
N SER A 56 -12.27 -4.43 -10.79
CA SER A 56 -10.90 -4.30 -10.30
C SER A 56 -10.22 -3.07 -10.88
N ILE A 57 -9.17 -2.59 -10.22
CA ILE A 57 -8.31 -1.51 -10.70
C ILE A 57 -6.85 -1.96 -10.68
N GLU A 58 -6.05 -1.49 -11.64
CA GLU A 58 -4.63 -1.86 -11.69
C GLU A 58 -3.84 -1.13 -10.60
N MET A 59 -4.02 0.19 -10.49
CA MET A 59 -3.27 1.02 -9.57
C MET A 59 -4.19 1.95 -8.77
N PHE A 60 -4.01 1.97 -7.45
CA PHE A 60 -4.75 2.85 -6.57
C PHE A 60 -3.80 3.54 -5.59
N SER A 61 -3.88 4.86 -5.51
CA SER A 61 -3.06 5.64 -4.59
C SER A 61 -3.89 6.63 -3.79
N VAL A 62 -3.61 6.74 -2.50
CA VAL A 62 -4.14 7.80 -1.64
C VAL A 62 -2.98 8.52 -0.98
N LYS A 63 -2.97 9.84 -1.09
CA LYS A 63 -2.04 10.71 -0.40
C LYS A 63 -2.82 11.75 0.39
N GLY A 64 -2.35 12.08 1.58
CA GLY A 64 -2.86 13.22 2.31
C GLY A 64 -2.78 13.06 3.83
N PRO A 65 -3.01 14.15 4.57
CA PRO A 65 -3.04 14.11 6.01
C PRO A 65 -4.38 13.56 6.52
N GLU A 66 -4.34 12.96 7.72
CA GLU A 66 -5.53 12.58 8.50
C GLU A 66 -6.58 11.74 7.73
N VAL A 67 -6.13 10.74 6.97
CA VAL A 67 -7.02 9.77 6.32
C VAL A 67 -7.71 8.93 7.39
N ALA A 68 -9.03 9.04 7.49
CA ALA A 68 -9.78 8.35 8.52
C ALA A 68 -9.62 6.82 8.41
N SER A 69 -9.48 6.12 9.55
CA SER A 69 -9.36 4.66 9.61
C SER A 69 -10.47 3.92 8.83
N GLN A 70 -11.69 4.45 8.87
CA GLN A 70 -12.83 3.91 8.13
C GLN A 70 -12.62 4.02 6.61
N ASN A 71 -12.07 5.15 6.13
CA ASN A 71 -11.76 5.33 4.71
C ASN A 71 -10.62 4.42 4.25
N LEU A 72 -9.61 4.19 5.09
CA LEU A 72 -8.58 3.18 4.80
C LEU A 72 -9.19 1.77 4.72
N SER A 73 -10.11 1.44 5.64
CA SER A 73 -10.80 0.13 5.64
C SER A 73 -11.60 -0.08 4.36
N LEU A 74 -12.29 0.96 3.86
CA LEU A 74 -13.04 0.89 2.59
C LEU A 74 -12.17 0.48 1.40
N ILE A 75 -10.89 0.87 1.37
CA ILE A 75 -9.97 0.48 0.28
C ILE A 75 -9.84 -1.04 0.24
N PHE A 76 -9.52 -1.65 1.38
CA PHE A 76 -9.32 -3.10 1.49
C PHE A 76 -10.62 -3.90 1.38
N GLU A 77 -11.74 -3.33 1.82
CA GLU A 77 -13.04 -4.01 1.82
C GLU A 77 -13.72 -4.01 0.44
N ARG A 78 -13.54 -2.94 -0.35
CA ARG A 78 -14.35 -2.71 -1.55
C ARG A 78 -13.58 -2.75 -2.86
N LEU A 79 -12.26 -2.56 -2.83
CA LEU A 79 -11.46 -2.51 -4.04
C LEU A 79 -10.63 -3.78 -4.23
N GLU A 80 -10.75 -4.37 -5.41
CA GLU A 80 -9.83 -5.40 -5.89
C GLU A 80 -8.71 -4.71 -6.69
N ILE A 81 -7.57 -4.49 -6.03
CA ILE A 81 -6.38 -3.85 -6.62
C ILE A 81 -5.46 -4.94 -7.14
N LYS A 82 -5.08 -4.88 -8.43
CA LYS A 82 -4.30 -5.95 -9.07
C LYS A 82 -2.80 -5.75 -9.00
N HIS A 83 -2.33 -4.55 -9.33
CA HIS A 83 -0.91 -4.31 -9.51
C HIS A 83 -0.32 -3.50 -8.37
N MET A 84 -0.82 -2.28 -8.08
CA MET A 84 -0.17 -1.38 -7.11
C MET A 84 -1.14 -0.70 -6.15
N LEU A 85 -0.85 -0.81 -4.86
CA LEU A 85 -1.42 0.04 -3.81
C LEU A 85 -0.33 0.95 -3.25
N SER A 86 -0.56 2.27 -3.31
CA SER A 86 0.30 3.27 -2.69
C SER A 86 -0.47 4.11 -1.67
N LEU A 87 -0.04 4.10 -0.41
CA LEU A 87 -0.61 4.91 0.65
C LEU A 87 0.46 5.86 1.20
N ASN A 88 0.24 7.16 1.07
CA ASN A 88 1.10 8.19 1.66
C ASN A 88 0.31 8.96 2.73
N LEU A 89 0.45 8.49 3.96
CA LEU A 89 -0.39 8.88 5.09
C LEU A 89 0.42 9.72 6.08
N ASN A 90 0.02 10.96 6.33
CA ASN A 90 0.69 11.82 7.30
C ASN A 90 -0.25 12.22 8.43
N HIS A 91 -0.32 11.38 9.46
CA HIS A 91 -1.22 11.51 10.60
C HIS A 91 -0.45 11.96 11.84
N LYS A 92 -1.12 12.80 12.63
CA LYS A 92 -0.68 13.21 13.97
C LYS A 92 -1.12 12.24 15.06
N ALA A 93 -2.06 11.36 14.75
CA ALA A 93 -2.57 10.32 15.63
C ALA A 93 -2.50 8.94 14.96
N GLU A 94 -2.57 7.90 15.77
CA GLU A 94 -2.62 6.52 15.27
C GLU A 94 -3.92 6.27 14.49
N VAL A 95 -3.81 5.53 13.38
CA VAL A 95 -4.95 4.99 12.65
C VAL A 95 -4.91 3.48 12.65
N ARG A 96 -6.09 2.87 12.62
CA ARG A 96 -6.28 1.42 12.69
C ARG A 96 -7.42 1.02 11.77
N PRO A 97 -7.14 0.73 10.48
CA PRO A 97 -8.14 0.11 9.62
C PRO A 97 -8.56 -1.26 10.19
N ASN A 98 -9.84 -1.61 10.04
CA ASN A 98 -10.40 -2.85 10.59
C ASN A 98 -10.00 -4.08 9.78
N LEU A 99 -9.90 -3.92 8.45
CA LEU A 99 -9.51 -4.96 7.52
C LEU A 99 -8.24 -4.51 6.79
N ILE A 100 -7.27 -5.42 6.71
CA ILE A 100 -6.00 -5.21 6.03
C ILE A 100 -5.72 -6.46 5.22
N LYS A 101 -5.52 -6.29 3.91
CA LYS A 101 -5.12 -7.39 3.03
C LYS A 101 -4.24 -6.85 1.91
N PHE A 102 -3.04 -7.40 1.81
CA PHE A 102 -2.11 -7.09 0.74
C PHE A 102 -2.07 -8.26 -0.25
N ASN A 103 -2.76 -8.12 -1.37
CA ASN A 103 -2.85 -9.13 -2.42
C ASN A 103 -2.79 -8.47 -3.80
N MET A 104 -1.63 -7.90 -4.10
CA MET A 104 -1.28 -7.18 -5.33
C MET A 104 0.23 -7.28 -5.53
N ASP A 105 0.75 -6.93 -6.70
CA ASP A 105 2.19 -7.06 -6.96
C ASP A 105 3.04 -6.10 -6.09
N ILE A 106 2.59 -4.86 -5.96
CA ILE A 106 3.33 -3.76 -5.35
C ILE A 106 2.53 -3.13 -4.22
N VAL A 107 3.14 -3.06 -3.05
CA VAL A 107 2.64 -2.36 -1.88
C VAL A 107 3.65 -1.28 -1.48
N GLU A 108 3.22 -0.03 -1.50
CA GLU A 108 4.05 1.09 -1.05
C GLU A 108 3.36 1.89 0.05
N LEU A 109 3.94 1.87 1.24
CA LEU A 109 3.38 2.51 2.43
C LEU A 109 4.35 3.55 2.95
N TYR A 110 3.97 4.81 2.79
CA TYR A 110 4.71 5.99 3.22
C TYR A 110 3.93 6.71 4.32
N GLY A 111 4.63 7.28 5.28
CA GLY A 111 3.97 8.08 6.29
C GLY A 111 4.79 8.39 7.52
N SER A 112 4.18 9.08 8.49
CA SER A 112 4.78 9.26 9.81
C SER A 112 4.80 7.91 10.58
N PRO A 113 5.65 7.74 11.60
CA PRO A 113 5.63 6.55 12.44
C PRO A 113 4.23 6.20 12.97
N LEU A 114 3.46 7.20 13.43
CA LEU A 114 2.09 7.01 13.95
C LEU A 114 1.11 6.53 12.86
N SER A 115 1.32 6.97 11.62
CA SER A 115 0.45 6.61 10.50
C SER A 115 0.61 5.15 10.07
N MET A 116 1.75 4.54 10.40
CA MET A 116 2.13 3.20 9.98
C MET A 116 2.05 2.16 11.11
N MET A 117 1.69 2.54 12.33
CA MET A 117 1.67 1.64 13.50
C MET A 117 0.73 0.44 13.36
N TRP A 118 -0.28 0.53 12.48
CA TRP A 118 -1.21 -0.55 12.20
C TRP A 118 -0.62 -1.65 11.30
N ILE A 119 0.54 -1.42 10.67
CA ILE A 119 1.26 -2.45 9.92
C ILE A 119 2.09 -3.28 10.89
N THR A 120 1.71 -4.53 11.06
CA THR A 120 2.37 -5.49 11.96
C THR A 120 3.20 -6.49 11.19
N LEU A 121 4.03 -7.28 11.89
CA LEU A 121 4.72 -8.43 11.29
C LEU A 121 3.71 -9.39 10.63
N GLU A 122 2.58 -9.66 11.27
CA GLU A 122 1.53 -10.54 10.72
C GLU A 122 0.92 -9.98 9.44
N SER A 123 0.81 -8.65 9.32
CA SER A 123 0.37 -8.00 8.07
C SER A 123 1.34 -8.26 6.91
N ILE A 124 2.64 -8.35 7.20
CA ILE A 124 3.68 -8.65 6.20
C ILE A 124 3.72 -10.15 5.90
N LEU A 125 3.71 -11.02 6.93
CA LEU A 125 3.70 -12.48 6.76
C LEU A 125 2.47 -12.96 5.98
N SER A 126 1.30 -12.36 6.20
CA SER A 126 0.09 -12.67 5.45
C SER A 126 0.01 -12.00 4.07
N SER A 127 0.97 -11.14 3.70
CA SER A 127 0.97 -10.45 2.42
C SER A 127 1.28 -11.40 1.26
N ASN A 128 0.59 -11.19 0.16
CA ASN A 128 0.80 -11.87 -1.10
C ASN A 128 1.19 -10.85 -2.19
N CYS A 129 2.43 -10.38 -2.11
CA CYS A 129 2.98 -9.37 -3.02
C CYS A 129 4.37 -9.75 -3.54
N VAL A 130 4.83 -9.02 -4.54
CA VAL A 130 6.17 -9.14 -5.13
C VAL A 130 7.13 -8.14 -4.48
N PHE A 131 6.66 -6.92 -4.25
CA PHE A 131 7.41 -5.85 -3.60
C PHE A 131 6.58 -5.24 -2.47
N PHE A 132 7.18 -5.17 -1.28
CA PHE A 132 6.60 -4.50 -0.12
C PHE A 132 7.56 -3.41 0.37
N ASN A 133 7.13 -2.15 0.29
CA ASN A 133 7.80 -1.02 0.91
C ASN A 133 7.03 -0.49 2.11
N LEU A 134 7.73 -0.35 3.24
CA LEU A 134 7.23 0.28 4.45
C LEU A 134 8.24 1.32 4.96
N ASP A 135 7.92 2.58 4.68
CA ASP A 135 8.81 3.72 4.90
C ASP A 135 8.94 4.15 6.36
N ASN A 136 8.12 3.59 7.25
CA ASN A 136 8.30 3.64 8.70
C ASN A 136 7.61 2.43 9.33
N SER A 137 8.28 1.76 10.28
CA SER A 137 7.70 0.64 11.01
C SER A 137 8.07 0.67 12.50
N ASN A 138 7.30 -0.05 13.31
CA ASN A 138 7.63 -0.34 14.70
C ASN A 138 8.17 -1.77 14.87
N LEU A 139 8.61 -2.40 13.78
CA LEU A 139 9.18 -3.74 13.80
C LEU A 139 10.52 -3.72 14.52
N THR A 140 10.71 -4.71 15.38
CA THR A 140 11.96 -4.95 16.09
C THR A 140 12.91 -5.82 15.28
N ASP A 141 14.17 -5.85 15.67
CA ASP A 141 15.16 -6.81 15.19
C ASP A 141 14.68 -8.27 15.35
N LEU A 142 13.99 -8.60 16.44
CA LEU A 142 13.39 -9.92 16.68
C LEU A 142 12.25 -10.22 15.71
N ASP A 143 11.41 -9.23 15.38
CA ASP A 143 10.34 -9.40 14.38
C ASP A 143 10.95 -9.68 12.99
N LEU A 144 12.03 -9.00 12.64
CA LEU A 144 12.74 -9.23 11.38
C LEU A 144 13.43 -10.59 11.36
N ASN A 145 14.06 -11.01 12.46
CA ASN A 145 14.64 -12.35 12.57
C ASN A 145 13.59 -13.42 12.31
N ARG A 146 12.41 -13.30 12.95
CA ARG A 146 11.28 -14.19 12.71
C ARG A 146 10.85 -14.14 11.23
N PHE A 147 10.66 -12.95 10.67
CA PHE A 147 10.30 -12.80 9.25
C PHE A 147 11.30 -13.52 8.33
N MET A 148 12.59 -13.29 8.51
CA MET A 148 13.65 -13.87 7.68
C MET A 148 13.67 -15.40 7.79
N LYS A 149 13.52 -15.95 9.01
CA LYS A 149 13.44 -17.40 9.23
C LYS A 149 12.23 -18.02 8.52
N GLU A 150 11.07 -17.37 8.58
CA GLU A 150 9.87 -17.83 7.86
C GLU A 150 10.04 -17.73 6.33
N TRP A 151 10.65 -16.64 5.86
CA TRP A 151 10.88 -16.44 4.42
C TRP A 151 11.84 -17.48 3.85
N VAL A 152 12.93 -17.78 4.57
CA VAL A 152 13.88 -18.87 4.21
C VAL A 152 13.19 -20.24 4.18
N ARG A 153 12.18 -20.46 5.04
CA ARG A 153 11.36 -21.68 5.04
C ARG A 153 10.29 -21.70 3.94
N GLY A 154 10.19 -20.65 3.12
CA GLY A 154 9.27 -20.57 1.99
C GLY A 154 7.96 -19.82 2.27
N SER A 155 7.86 -19.03 3.36
CA SER A 155 6.75 -18.07 3.50
C SER A 155 6.80 -17.02 2.39
N ASN A 156 5.69 -16.31 2.15
CA ASN A 156 5.61 -15.22 1.17
C ASN A 156 6.25 -15.56 -0.20
N PRO A 157 5.85 -16.65 -0.88
CA PRO A 157 6.57 -17.23 -2.02
C PRO A 157 6.66 -16.31 -3.26
N ARG A 158 5.85 -15.25 -3.33
CA ARG A 158 5.91 -14.24 -4.41
C ARG A 158 6.84 -13.08 -4.10
N LEU A 159 7.19 -12.87 -2.83
CA LEU A 159 7.96 -11.71 -2.39
C LEU A 159 9.40 -11.83 -2.89
N LYS A 160 9.83 -10.81 -3.64
CA LYS A 160 11.20 -10.68 -4.15
C LYS A 160 11.98 -9.57 -3.45
N LEU A 161 11.27 -8.54 -2.98
CA LEU A 161 11.88 -7.39 -2.33
C LEU A 161 11.03 -6.91 -1.15
N LEU A 162 11.66 -6.84 0.02
CA LEU A 162 11.13 -6.19 1.21
C LEU A 162 12.01 -4.98 1.53
N ARG A 163 11.43 -3.78 1.52
CA ARG A 163 12.10 -2.54 1.92
C ARG A 163 11.45 -2.02 3.20
N LEU A 164 12.25 -1.90 4.26
CA LEU A 164 11.81 -1.42 5.55
C LEU A 164 12.71 -0.27 6.01
N LYS A 165 12.11 0.80 6.51
CA LYS A 165 12.84 1.83 7.26
C LYS A 165 12.63 1.60 8.76
N ILE A 166 13.72 1.28 9.45
CA ILE A 166 13.71 0.89 10.86
C ILE A 166 14.70 1.80 11.60
N LYS A 167 14.30 2.29 12.78
CA LYS A 167 15.07 3.29 13.52
C LYS A 167 16.39 2.75 14.07
N ARG A 168 16.37 1.52 14.59
CA ARG A 168 17.53 0.84 15.19
C ARG A 168 17.39 -0.66 14.96
N ILE A 169 18.49 -1.30 14.60
CA ILE A 169 18.59 -2.74 14.40
C ILE A 169 19.85 -3.22 15.12
N ASN A 170 19.73 -4.28 15.92
CA ASN A 170 20.88 -5.08 16.31
C ASN A 170 21.02 -6.22 15.28
N LEU A 171 22.14 -6.23 14.57
CA LEU A 171 22.40 -7.22 13.51
C LEU A 171 22.60 -8.64 14.06
N GLU A 172 23.15 -8.79 15.27
CA GLU A 172 23.34 -10.10 15.90
C GLU A 172 21.97 -10.74 16.16
N ASN A 173 21.04 -10.00 16.76
CA ASN A 173 19.67 -10.48 16.98
C ASN A 173 18.94 -10.76 15.67
N LEU A 174 19.11 -9.90 14.66
CA LEU A 174 18.46 -10.05 13.36
C LEU A 174 18.92 -11.32 12.64
N LEU A 175 20.22 -11.62 12.70
CA LEU A 175 20.84 -12.73 11.97
C LEU A 175 20.93 -14.03 12.77
N ASP A 176 20.61 -14.01 14.07
CA ASP A 176 20.67 -15.17 14.94
C ASP A 176 19.94 -16.38 14.36
N GLY A 177 20.65 -17.50 14.23
CA GLY A 177 20.10 -18.75 13.69
C GLY A 177 19.77 -18.74 12.20
N LEU A 178 20.30 -17.79 11.42
CA LEU A 178 20.31 -17.84 9.96
C LEU A 178 21.68 -18.32 9.46
N GLU A 179 21.67 -19.29 8.55
CA GLU A 179 22.88 -19.69 7.83
C GLU A 179 23.24 -18.59 6.82
N MET A 180 24.45 -18.03 6.95
CA MET A 180 24.94 -17.01 6.03
C MET A 180 25.94 -17.65 5.07
N GLU A 181 25.63 -17.60 3.77
CA GLU A 181 26.60 -17.88 2.72
C GLU A 181 27.25 -16.56 2.28
N GLU A 182 28.58 -16.50 2.36
CA GLU A 182 29.32 -15.39 1.77
C GLU A 182 29.25 -15.49 0.24
N PRO A 183 28.88 -14.41 -0.47
CA PRO A 183 28.90 -14.42 -1.92
C PRO A 183 30.34 -14.62 -2.41
N ASP A 184 30.57 -15.59 -3.29
CA ASP A 184 31.88 -15.85 -3.91
C ASP A 184 32.34 -14.78 -4.92
N GLY A 185 31.60 -13.67 -5.00
CA GLY A 185 31.87 -12.54 -5.89
C GLY A 185 31.52 -12.77 -7.36
N THR A 186 30.95 -13.93 -7.72
CA THR A 186 30.65 -14.27 -9.13
C THR A 186 29.18 -14.05 -9.52
N VAL A 187 28.30 -13.81 -8.55
CA VAL A 187 26.85 -13.70 -8.77
C VAL A 187 26.39 -12.25 -8.80
N ASP A 188 26.14 -11.73 -10.01
CA ASP A 188 25.37 -10.49 -10.18
C ASP A 188 23.89 -10.74 -9.84
N ARG A 189 23.47 -10.26 -8.66
CA ARG A 189 22.05 -10.27 -8.28
C ARG A 189 21.31 -9.16 -9.00
N VAL A 190 20.78 -9.45 -10.18
CA VAL A 190 19.88 -8.54 -10.91
C VAL A 190 18.49 -8.58 -10.29
N ILE A 191 18.08 -7.48 -9.65
CA ILE A 191 16.71 -7.33 -9.12
C ILE A 191 15.81 -6.83 -10.24
N ASN A 192 15.12 -7.75 -10.92
CA ASN A 192 14.06 -7.41 -11.87
C ASN A 192 12.73 -7.26 -11.12
N LEU A 193 12.31 -6.00 -10.91
CA LEU A 193 11.00 -5.62 -10.35
C LEU A 193 9.91 -5.64 -11.42
#